data_AF-A0A7S2L4F6-F1
#
_entry.id   AF-A0A7S2L4F6-F1
#
_cell.length_a   1.000
_cell.length_b   1.000
_cell.length_c   1.000
_cell.angle_alpha   90.00
_cell.angle_beta   90.00
_cell.angle_gamma   90.00
#
_symmetry.space_group_name_H-M   'P 1'
#
loop_
_entity.id
_entity.type
_entity.pdbx_description
1 polymer ?
#
loop_
_entity_poly.entity_id
_entity_poly.type
_entity_poly.pdbx_seq_one_letter_code
_entity_poly.pdbx_strand_id
1 'polypeptide(L)'
;SQPRPQPSGAGSGAGSGARSGARSARNVRAAAALLAAAAAAVACMPYLPGSRASAAAVAAAGQYAIRVCDKCVKRKIGGGYNAMPVLQQTAQGAAAAGWPAPRLEYGSCMGACELGPNMRLVKGEYNIPAVVDGMTAEEAEYKAFISIRSDVDAERAFGLSARHIMTEAEQG
;
A
#
# COMPACT_ATOMS: atom_id res chain seq x y z
N SER A 1 -40.39 -21.38 4.72
CA SER A 1 -39.99 -21.80 6.08
C SER A 1 -39.47 -23.22 6.02
N GLN A 2 -38.16 -23.43 6.07
CA GLN A 2 -37.54 -24.76 6.15
C GLN A 2 -36.48 -24.76 7.27
N PRO A 3 -36.35 -25.85 8.04
CA PRO A 3 -35.50 -25.89 9.23
C PRO A 3 -34.03 -26.19 8.88
N ARG A 4 -33.11 -25.55 9.60
CA ARG A 4 -31.66 -25.85 9.57
C ARG A 4 -31.34 -26.99 10.55
N PRO A 5 -30.40 -27.89 10.20
CA PRO A 5 -29.77 -28.78 11.18
C PRO A 5 -28.52 -28.14 11.81
N GLN A 6 -28.38 -28.31 13.13
CA GLN A 6 -27.15 -28.10 13.89
C GLN A 6 -26.34 -29.40 13.96
N PRO A 7 -25.01 -29.30 14.09
CA PRO A 7 -24.23 -30.32 14.77
C PRO A 7 -23.58 -29.83 16.07
N SER A 8 -23.73 -30.68 17.08
CA SER A 8 -23.19 -30.64 18.44
C SER A 8 -21.80 -31.30 18.53
N GLY A 9 -20.99 -30.87 19.51
CA GLY A 9 -19.81 -31.60 20.03
C GLY A 9 -18.73 -30.60 20.47
N ALA A 10 -18.45 -30.33 21.76
CA ALA A 10 -18.17 -31.14 22.95
C ALA A 10 -16.78 -31.80 22.95
N GLY A 11 -15.93 -31.43 23.94
CA GLY A 11 -14.68 -32.11 24.32
C GLY A 11 -13.52 -31.13 24.54
N SER A 12 -13.26 -30.63 25.75
CA SER A 12 -12.54 -31.26 26.88
C SER A 12 -11.02 -31.07 26.80
N GLY A 13 -10.42 -30.47 27.84
CA GLY A 13 -8.97 -30.53 28.05
C GLY A 13 -8.40 -29.47 28.99
N ALA A 14 -8.67 -29.61 30.29
CA ALA A 14 -7.97 -28.88 31.35
C ALA A 14 -6.56 -29.47 31.58
N GLY A 15 -5.59 -28.62 31.94
CA GLY A 15 -4.23 -29.05 32.27
C GLY A 15 -3.45 -27.99 33.03
N SER A 16 -3.68 -27.92 34.34
CA SER A 16 -2.93 -27.14 35.33
C SER A 16 -1.49 -27.65 35.49
N GLY A 17 -0.53 -26.74 35.70
CA GLY A 17 0.84 -27.14 36.03
C GLY A 17 1.74 -25.97 36.45
N ALA A 18 1.57 -25.50 37.68
CA ALA A 18 2.53 -24.65 38.35
C ALA A 18 3.84 -25.39 38.66
N ARG A 19 4.98 -24.69 38.66
CA ARG A 19 5.88 -24.61 39.83
C ARG A 19 7.10 -23.72 39.60
N SER A 20 7.25 -22.78 40.52
CA SER A 20 8.43 -21.99 40.83
C SER A 20 9.64 -22.87 41.20
N GLY A 21 10.83 -22.46 40.79
CA GLY A 21 12.10 -23.01 41.26
C GLY A 21 13.18 -21.94 41.23
N ALA A 22 13.81 -21.72 42.38
CA ALA A 22 14.64 -20.57 42.69
C ALA A 22 16.11 -20.71 42.23
N ARG A 23 16.74 -19.53 42.09
CA ARG A 23 18.14 -19.17 42.36
C ARG A 23 19.11 -20.32 42.68
N SER A 24 20.19 -20.43 41.91
CA SER A 24 21.50 -20.75 42.48
C SER A 24 22.60 -20.02 41.75
N ALA A 25 23.49 -19.44 42.55
CA ALA A 25 24.54 -18.52 42.15
C ALA A 25 25.88 -19.24 41.99
N ARG A 26 26.84 -18.53 41.39
CA ARG A 26 28.30 -18.74 41.45
C ARG A 26 28.82 -19.94 40.65
N ASN A 27 29.46 -19.63 39.52
CA ASN A 27 30.83 -20.09 39.31
C ASN A 27 31.61 -18.99 38.57
N VAL A 28 32.67 -18.55 39.23
CA VAL A 28 33.52 -17.42 38.92
C VAL A 28 34.77 -17.99 38.25
N ARG A 29 35.12 -17.43 37.08
CA ARG A 29 36.46 -17.29 36.49
C ARG A 29 37.41 -18.51 36.50
N ALA A 30 37.65 -19.09 35.33
CA ALA A 30 39.00 -19.45 34.86
C ALA A 30 38.96 -19.87 33.38
N ALA A 31 40.08 -19.66 32.68
CA ALA A 31 40.39 -20.06 31.30
C ALA A 31 39.99 -19.07 30.18
N ALA A 32 40.61 -17.89 30.25
CA ALA A 32 41.12 -17.24 29.05
C ALA A 32 42.18 -18.13 28.37
N ALA A 33 42.34 -17.93 27.05
CA ALA A 33 43.40 -18.44 26.17
C ALA A 33 43.18 -19.82 25.53
N LEU A 34 42.52 -19.82 24.37
CA LEU A 34 42.88 -20.57 23.16
C LEU A 34 42.26 -19.80 21.96
N LEU A 35 43.01 -18.85 21.39
CA LEU A 35 43.63 -18.97 20.05
C LEU A 35 42.57 -18.88 18.92
N ALA A 36 42.16 -17.70 18.46
CA ALA A 36 42.88 -16.87 17.48
C ALA A 36 43.30 -17.63 16.20
N ALA A 37 42.34 -17.90 15.29
CA ALA A 37 42.56 -18.05 13.84
C ALA A 37 41.25 -18.45 13.11
N ALA A 38 40.39 -17.49 12.77
CA ALA A 38 39.36 -17.69 11.73
C ALA A 38 38.81 -16.36 11.19
N ALA A 39 39.69 -15.36 11.01
CA ALA A 39 39.35 -14.06 10.47
C ALA A 39 40.21 -13.77 9.23
N ALA A 40 40.05 -14.57 8.17
CA ALA A 40 40.65 -14.31 6.85
C ALA A 40 40.10 -15.25 5.76
N ALA A 41 38.77 -15.31 5.55
CA ALA A 41 38.21 -16.02 4.40
C ALA A 41 36.84 -15.49 3.92
N VAL A 42 36.53 -14.21 4.17
CA VAL A 42 35.36 -13.54 3.57
C VAL A 42 35.81 -12.24 2.92
N ALA A 43 36.78 -12.32 2.01
CA ALA A 43 37.32 -11.17 1.28
C ALA A 43 37.39 -11.37 -0.23
N CYS A 44 36.70 -12.39 -0.77
CA CYS A 44 36.58 -12.62 -2.21
C CYS A 44 35.17 -13.11 -2.59
N MET A 45 34.11 -12.62 -1.95
CA MET A 45 32.81 -12.67 -2.61
C MET A 45 32.76 -11.53 -3.64
N PRO A 46 32.59 -11.83 -4.94
CA PRO A 46 32.32 -10.79 -5.91
C PRO A 46 31.11 -10.01 -5.41
N TYR A 47 31.30 -8.71 -5.26
CA TYR A 47 30.26 -7.73 -5.01
C TYR A 47 29.20 -7.94 -6.11
N LEU A 48 28.15 -8.71 -5.79
CA LEU A 48 26.91 -8.67 -6.55
C LEU A 48 26.48 -7.21 -6.45
N PRO A 49 26.48 -6.44 -7.56
CA PRO A 49 25.97 -5.08 -7.50
C PRO A 49 24.55 -5.21 -6.95
N GLY A 50 24.37 -4.64 -5.76
CA GLY A 50 23.11 -4.66 -5.04
C GLY A 50 21.99 -4.36 -6.03
N SER A 51 20.99 -5.24 -6.03
CA SER A 51 19.76 -5.07 -6.79
C SER A 51 19.39 -3.60 -6.79
N ARG A 52 19.31 -3.00 -7.98
CA ARG A 52 18.85 -1.62 -8.23
C ARG A 52 17.37 -1.42 -7.86
N ALA A 53 16.89 -2.10 -6.83
CA ALA A 53 15.58 -1.90 -6.24
C ALA A 53 15.69 -0.82 -5.16
N SER A 54 15.84 0.45 -5.55
CA SER A 54 15.49 1.58 -4.63
C SER A 54 15.62 2.99 -5.23
N ALA A 55 16.18 3.20 -6.43
CA ALA A 55 16.16 4.55 -7.01
C ALA A 55 14.82 4.86 -7.73
N ALA A 56 14.29 3.90 -8.50
CA ALA A 56 13.03 4.07 -9.22
C ALA A 56 11.80 4.11 -8.30
N ALA A 57 11.80 3.34 -7.20
CA ALA A 57 10.70 3.35 -6.22
C ALA A 57 10.60 4.70 -5.46
N VAL A 58 11.71 5.42 -5.31
CA VAL A 58 11.76 6.72 -4.60
C VAL A 58 11.47 7.89 -5.55
N ALA A 59 11.77 7.77 -6.85
CA ALA A 59 11.63 8.85 -7.83
C ALA A 59 10.17 9.31 -8.08
N ALA A 60 9.16 8.48 -7.80
CA ALA A 60 7.78 8.76 -8.19
C ALA A 60 6.82 9.22 -7.06
N ALA A 61 7.12 8.89 -5.80
CA ALA A 61 6.20 9.14 -4.67
C ALA A 61 5.95 10.63 -4.38
N GLY A 62 6.76 11.54 -4.93
CA GLY A 62 6.61 12.99 -4.77
C GLY A 62 5.95 13.72 -5.94
N GLN A 63 5.99 13.14 -7.14
CA GLN A 63 5.53 13.80 -8.36
C GLN A 63 4.05 13.55 -8.63
N TYR A 64 3.55 12.36 -8.35
CA TYR A 64 2.17 12.00 -8.66
C TYR A 64 1.25 12.08 -7.46
N ALA A 65 0.02 12.55 -7.69
CA ALA A 65 -1.03 12.53 -6.67
C ALA A 65 -2.38 12.12 -7.26
N ILE A 66 -3.15 11.34 -6.52
CA ILE A 66 -4.58 11.17 -6.74
C ILE A 66 -5.31 12.27 -5.96
N ARG A 67 -5.96 13.18 -6.70
CA ARG A 67 -6.81 14.24 -6.15
C ARG A 67 -8.24 13.73 -6.07
N VAL A 68 -8.80 13.60 -4.87
CA VAL A 68 -10.24 13.31 -4.68
C VAL A 68 -11.02 14.62 -4.69
N CYS A 69 -12.11 14.72 -5.45
CA CYS A 69 -12.90 15.96 -5.52
C CYS A 69 -13.59 16.26 -4.18
N ASP A 70 -13.11 17.26 -3.44
CA ASP A 70 -13.63 17.65 -2.14
C ASP A 70 -15.11 18.06 -2.20
N LYS A 71 -15.51 18.75 -3.28
CA LYS A 71 -16.91 19.14 -3.48
C LYS A 71 -17.82 17.94 -3.69
N CYS A 72 -17.37 16.88 -4.38
CA CYS A 72 -18.18 15.67 -4.56
C CYS A 72 -18.47 15.01 -3.22
N VAL A 73 -17.45 14.87 -2.38
CA VAL A 73 -17.57 14.29 -1.05
C VAL A 73 -18.48 15.14 -0.16
N LYS A 74 -18.18 16.44 -0.02
CA LYS A 74 -18.94 17.35 0.86
C LYS A 74 -20.41 17.51 0.47
N ARG A 75 -20.70 17.59 -0.84
CA ARG A 75 -22.08 17.76 -1.35
C ARG A 75 -22.81 16.42 -1.54
N LYS A 76 -22.16 15.31 -1.20
CA LYS A 76 -22.71 13.96 -1.35
C LYS A 76 -23.16 13.63 -2.78
N ILE A 77 -22.40 14.11 -3.77
CA ILE A 77 -22.65 13.82 -5.18
C ILE A 77 -22.59 12.31 -5.42
N GLY A 78 -23.53 11.75 -6.21
CA GLY A 78 -23.54 10.32 -6.56
C GLY A 78 -23.57 9.36 -5.36
N GLY A 79 -24.17 9.77 -4.24
CA GLY A 79 -24.24 8.99 -2.99
C GLY A 79 -23.21 9.41 -1.93
N GLY A 80 -22.30 10.33 -2.25
CA GLY A 80 -21.35 10.89 -1.29
C GLY A 80 -20.27 9.92 -0.83
N TYR A 81 -19.98 8.92 -1.66
CA TYR A 81 -18.88 8.01 -1.41
C TYR A 81 -17.56 8.80 -1.31
N ASN A 82 -16.81 8.52 -0.24
CA ASN A 82 -15.50 9.11 -0.01
C ASN A 82 -14.43 8.03 -0.21
N ALA A 83 -13.71 8.10 -1.32
CA ALA A 83 -12.66 7.16 -1.66
C ALA A 83 -11.40 7.28 -0.78
N MET A 84 -11.23 8.40 -0.06
CA MET A 84 -9.98 8.70 0.65
C MET A 84 -9.54 7.61 1.65
N PRO A 85 -10.41 7.05 2.52
CA PRO A 85 -10.00 6.02 3.46
C PRO A 85 -9.48 4.75 2.78
N VAL A 86 -10.15 4.30 1.72
CA VAL A 86 -9.73 3.13 0.93
C VAL A 86 -8.40 3.42 0.25
N LEU A 87 -8.29 4.55 -0.44
CA LEU A 87 -7.04 4.95 -1.10
C LEU A 87 -5.87 4.98 -0.12
N GLN A 88 -6.07 5.49 1.10
CA GLN A 88 -5.04 5.53 2.14
C GLN A 88 -4.61 4.13 2.56
N GLN A 89 -5.56 3.21 2.76
CA GLN A 89 -5.26 1.81 3.07
C GLN A 89 -4.51 1.13 1.92
N THR A 90 -4.96 1.31 0.67
CA THR A 90 -4.32 0.74 -0.51
C THR A 90 -2.90 1.29 -0.70
N ALA A 91 -2.70 2.60 -0.49
CA ALA A 91 -1.39 3.24 -0.57
C ALA A 91 -0.42 2.69 0.48
N GLN A 92 -0.89 2.47 1.71
CA GLN A 92 -0.08 1.84 2.77
C GLN A 92 0.30 0.40 2.41
N GLY A 93 -0.64 -0.38 1.88
CA GLY A 93 -0.37 -1.74 1.41
C GLY A 93 0.63 -1.78 0.26
N ALA A 94 0.48 -0.90 -0.73
CA ALA A 94 1.41 -0.76 -1.84
C ALA A 94 2.82 -0.37 -1.36
N ALA A 95 2.92 0.62 -0.48
CA ALA A 95 4.19 1.04 0.10
C ALA A 95 4.87 -0.09 0.90
N ALA A 96 4.10 -0.85 1.68
CA ALA A 96 4.61 -2.01 2.41
C ALA A 96 5.12 -3.12 1.47
N ALA A 97 4.52 -3.26 0.29
CA ALA A 97 4.95 -4.19 -0.75
C ALA A 97 6.12 -3.64 -1.62
N GLY A 98 6.57 -2.41 -1.40
CA GLY A 98 7.60 -1.75 -2.21
C GLY A 98 7.11 -1.26 -3.57
N TRP A 99 5.80 -1.15 -3.77
CA TRP A 99 5.20 -0.64 -4.99
C TRP A 99 5.09 0.89 -4.94
N PRO A 100 5.29 1.59 -6.06
CA PRO A 100 5.14 3.03 -6.08
C PRO A 100 3.68 3.41 -5.82
N ALA A 101 3.45 4.28 -4.83
CA ALA A 101 2.14 4.80 -4.49
C ALA A 101 2.07 6.30 -4.78
N PRO A 102 1.03 6.79 -5.48
CA PRO A 102 0.79 8.22 -5.61
C PRO A 102 0.46 8.83 -4.24
N ARG A 103 0.76 10.13 -4.08
CA ARG A 103 0.23 10.89 -2.93
C ARG A 103 -1.29 10.97 -3.02
N LEU A 104 -1.93 11.18 -1.88
CA LEU A 104 -3.38 11.28 -1.80
C LEU A 104 -3.75 12.64 -1.22
N GLU A 105 -4.59 13.38 -1.93
CA GLU A 105 -5.01 14.70 -1.46
C GLU A 105 -6.45 15.03 -1.89
N TYR A 106 -7.11 15.90 -1.14
CA TYR A 106 -8.37 16.47 -1.57
C TYR A 106 -8.10 17.63 -2.54
N GLY A 107 -8.81 17.63 -3.67
CA GLY A 107 -8.65 18.62 -4.72
C GLY A 107 -9.89 19.49 -4.93
N SER A 108 -9.72 20.50 -5.77
CA SER A 108 -10.79 21.37 -6.24
C SER A 108 -11.79 20.63 -7.14
N CYS A 109 -12.91 21.31 -7.42
CA CYS A 109 -13.96 20.80 -8.28
C CYS A 109 -13.44 20.46 -9.68
N MET A 110 -13.84 19.30 -10.20
CA MET A 110 -13.41 18.80 -11.52
C MET A 110 -14.39 19.12 -12.65
N GLY A 111 -15.52 19.77 -12.35
CA GLY A 111 -16.49 20.21 -13.36
C GLY A 111 -17.49 19.16 -13.84
N ALA A 112 -17.26 17.86 -13.56
CA ALA A 112 -18.12 16.75 -13.98
C ALA A 112 -19.00 16.20 -12.83
N CYS A 113 -19.67 17.07 -12.06
CA CYS A 113 -20.41 16.65 -10.86
C CYS A 113 -21.54 15.65 -11.17
N GLU A 114 -22.15 15.73 -12.35
CA GLU A 114 -23.17 14.82 -12.85
C GLU A 114 -22.69 13.38 -12.98
N LEU A 115 -21.37 13.17 -13.14
CA LEU A 115 -20.73 11.87 -13.19
C LEU A 115 -20.04 11.51 -11.86
N GLY A 116 -20.22 12.32 -10.81
CA GLY A 116 -19.50 12.16 -9.54
C GLY A 116 -19.95 10.97 -8.68
N PRO A 117 -19.18 10.64 -7.62
CA PRO A 117 -17.91 11.28 -7.22
C PRO A 117 -16.74 11.07 -8.17
N ASN A 118 -15.86 12.08 -8.28
CA ASN A 118 -14.71 12.07 -9.20
C ASN A 118 -13.38 12.18 -8.47
N MET A 119 -12.33 11.65 -9.10
CA MET A 119 -10.94 11.87 -8.73
C MET A 119 -10.03 11.84 -9.95
N ARG A 120 -8.81 12.36 -9.86
CA ARG A 120 -7.88 12.40 -11.00
C ARG A 120 -6.44 12.20 -10.58
N LEU A 121 -5.63 11.62 -11.45
CA LEU A 121 -4.19 11.58 -11.31
C LEU A 121 -3.58 12.91 -11.79
N VAL A 122 -2.70 13.50 -11.00
CA VAL A 122 -1.94 14.72 -11.35
C VAL A 122 -0.45 14.50 -11.17
N LYS A 123 0.36 15.28 -11.91
CA LYS A 123 1.83 15.32 -11.79
C LYS A 123 2.26 16.74 -11.38
N GLY A 124 2.67 16.91 -10.13
CA GLY A 124 2.99 18.21 -9.53
C GLY A 124 1.76 19.12 -9.37
N GLU A 125 1.89 20.39 -9.75
CA GLU A 125 0.78 21.36 -9.70
C GLU A 125 -0.04 21.40 -10.99
N TYR A 126 0.50 20.87 -12.09
CA TYR A 126 -0.14 20.92 -13.39
C TYR A 126 -1.32 19.94 -13.44
N ASN A 127 -2.52 20.50 -13.64
CA ASN A 127 -3.76 19.74 -13.88
C ASN A 127 -3.84 19.17 -15.31
N ILE A 128 -2.72 19.09 -16.04
CA ILE A 128 -2.72 18.57 -17.40
C ILE A 128 -2.50 17.06 -17.31
N PRO A 129 -3.56 16.26 -17.49
CA PRO A 129 -3.66 14.95 -16.85
C PRO A 129 -2.84 13.88 -17.55
N ALA A 130 -2.34 12.96 -16.74
CA ALA A 130 -1.99 11.63 -17.19
C ALA A 130 -3.28 10.90 -17.58
N VAL A 131 -3.52 10.74 -18.89
CA VAL A 131 -4.46 9.72 -19.37
C VAL A 131 -3.79 8.38 -19.07
N VAL A 132 -4.50 7.51 -18.37
CA VAL A 132 -3.97 6.21 -17.94
C VAL A 132 -4.55 5.12 -18.83
N ASP A 133 -3.69 4.23 -19.33
CA ASP A 133 -4.12 3.05 -20.08
C ASP A 133 -5.08 2.20 -19.25
N GLY A 134 -6.28 1.96 -19.79
CA GLY A 134 -7.36 1.25 -19.11
C GLY A 134 -8.46 2.15 -18.52
N MET A 135 -8.35 3.46 -18.70
CA MET A 135 -9.50 4.36 -18.55
C MET A 135 -10.59 4.05 -19.59
N THR A 136 -11.85 4.28 -19.22
CA THR A 136 -12.95 4.29 -20.21
C THR A 136 -12.84 5.52 -21.13
N ALA A 137 -13.59 5.53 -22.23
CA ALA A 137 -13.60 6.67 -23.17
C ALA A 137 -14.03 7.97 -22.47
N GLU A 138 -15.04 7.91 -21.60
CA GLU A 138 -15.53 9.03 -20.82
C GLU A 138 -14.46 9.51 -19.81
N GLU A 139 -13.80 8.59 -19.12
CA GLU A 139 -12.72 8.93 -18.18
C GLU A 139 -11.55 9.63 -18.88
N ALA A 140 -11.22 9.19 -20.09
CA ALA A 140 -10.18 9.82 -20.90
C ALA A 140 -10.59 11.22 -21.38
N GLU A 141 -11.86 11.44 -21.73
CA GLU A 141 -12.40 12.74 -22.15
C GLU A 141 -12.36 13.76 -21.01
N TYR A 142 -12.90 13.40 -19.85
CA TYR A 142 -12.89 14.25 -18.65
C TYR A 142 -11.54 14.27 -17.95
N LYS A 143 -10.63 13.38 -18.36
CA LYS A 143 -9.30 13.18 -17.80
C LYS A 143 -9.34 13.01 -16.28
N ALA A 144 -10.32 12.25 -15.84
CA ALA A 144 -10.65 12.00 -14.45
C ALA A 144 -11.30 10.61 -14.34
N PHE A 145 -11.05 9.93 -13.25
CA PHE A 145 -11.84 8.77 -12.85
C PHE A 145 -13.19 9.27 -12.34
N ILE A 146 -14.25 8.82 -12.98
CA ILE A 146 -15.63 9.24 -12.71
C ILE A 146 -16.43 8.10 -12.07
N SER A 147 -17.57 8.42 -11.48
CA SER A 147 -18.50 7.46 -10.87
C SER A 147 -17.88 6.54 -9.82
N ILE A 148 -16.96 7.07 -9.00
CA ILE A 148 -16.33 6.33 -7.91
C ILE A 148 -17.32 6.16 -6.76
N ARG A 149 -17.96 5.00 -6.67
CA ARG A 149 -19.07 4.74 -5.73
C ARG A 149 -18.82 3.60 -4.77
N SER A 150 -17.70 2.89 -4.93
CA SER A 150 -17.34 1.73 -4.11
C SER A 150 -15.84 1.64 -3.89
N ASP A 151 -15.46 0.81 -2.92
CA ASP A 151 -14.07 0.50 -2.61
C ASP A 151 -13.37 -0.12 -3.83
N VAL A 152 -14.08 -0.95 -4.59
CA VAL A 152 -13.58 -1.57 -5.83
C VAL A 152 -13.25 -0.52 -6.89
N ASP A 153 -14.08 0.51 -7.04
CA ASP A 153 -13.82 1.60 -8.00
C ASP A 153 -12.58 2.40 -7.60
N ALA A 154 -12.43 2.66 -6.29
CA ALA A 154 -11.30 3.38 -5.73
C ALA A 154 -9.99 2.59 -5.91
N GLU A 155 -10.00 1.30 -5.60
CA GLU A 155 -8.88 0.38 -5.80
C GLU A 155 -8.50 0.24 -7.28
N ARG A 156 -9.48 0.16 -8.19
CA ARG A 156 -9.23 0.13 -9.64
C ARG A 156 -8.45 1.36 -10.07
N ALA A 157 -8.94 2.54 -9.73
CA ALA A 157 -8.32 3.79 -10.13
C ALA A 157 -6.95 4.02 -9.46
N PHE A 158 -6.76 3.54 -8.23
CA PHE A 158 -5.43 3.47 -7.60
C PHE A 158 -4.49 2.55 -8.40
N GLY A 159 -4.93 1.33 -8.72
CA GLY A 159 -4.12 0.36 -9.46
C GLY A 159 -3.74 0.86 -10.86
N LEU A 160 -4.66 1.51 -11.57
CA LEU A 160 -4.38 2.19 -12.83
C LEU A 160 -3.31 3.27 -12.66
N SER A 161 -3.47 4.13 -11.64
CA SER A 161 -2.50 5.19 -11.35
C SER A 161 -1.11 4.66 -11.02
N ALA A 162 -1.02 3.62 -10.18
CA ALA A 162 0.24 2.99 -9.80
C ALA A 162 0.94 2.36 -11.02
N ARG A 163 0.19 1.68 -11.90
CA ARG A 163 0.73 1.11 -13.15
C ARG A 163 1.28 2.19 -14.07
N HIS A 164 0.55 3.30 -14.24
CA HIS A 164 1.02 4.43 -15.06
C HIS A 164 2.36 4.97 -14.56
N ILE A 165 2.47 5.16 -13.24
CA ILE A 165 3.69 5.61 -12.59
C ILE A 165 4.87 4.67 -12.86
N MET A 166 4.64 3.35 -12.78
CA MET A 166 5.66 2.36 -13.11
C MET A 166 6.10 2.46 -14.57
N THR A 167 5.16 2.53 -15.50
CA THR A 167 5.46 2.61 -16.94
C THR A 167 6.22 3.88 -17.31
N GLU A 168 5.83 5.04 -16.78
CA GLU A 168 6.59 6.28 -17.01
C GLU A 168 8.00 6.22 -16.42
N ALA A 169 8.19 5.57 -15.26
CA ALA A 169 9.50 5.42 -14.63
C ALA A 169 10.45 4.49 -15.40
N GLU A 170 9.92 3.58 -16.25
CA GLU A 170 10.73 2.71 -17.11
C GLU A 170 11.15 3.39 -18.42
N GLN A 171 10.43 4.44 -18.85
CA GLN A 171 10.65 5.14 -20.12
C GLN A 171 11.55 6.38 -19.99
N GLY A 172 11.72 6.92 -18.79
CA GLY A 172 12.53 8.11 -18.50
C GLY A 172 13.90 7.79 -17.95
#